data_AF-A0A7L1GHC8-F1
#
_entry.id   AF-A0A7L1GHC8-F1
#
_cell.length_a   1.000
_cell.length_b   1.000
_cell.length_c   1.000
_cell.angle_alpha   90.00
_cell.angle_beta   90.00
_cell.angle_gamma   90.00
#
_symmetry.space_group_name_H-M   'P 1'
#
loop_
_entity.id
_entity.type
_entity.pdbx_description
1 polymer ?
#
loop_
_entity_poly.entity_id
_entity_poly.type
_entity_poly.pdbx_seq_one_letter_code
_entity_poly.pdbx_strand_id
1 'polypeptide(L)'
;MLELRSSSFWRAILAEFLGSLLYALMGLGASLRWVPGPPSVLGAALAFGLAQATLSLLRALGYLLAQLLGALAGAGVLYGLTPAPVRGTLGLTAVRWGRG
;
A
#
# COMPACT_ATOMS: atom_id res chain seq x y z
N MET A 1 -14.47 0.23 23.07
CA MET A 1 -14.68 -1.23 23.16
C MET A 1 -15.22 -1.89 21.88
N LEU A 2 -15.75 -1.14 20.88
CA LEU A 2 -16.34 -1.72 19.65
C LEU A 2 -15.37 -1.90 18.45
N GLU A 3 -14.15 -1.37 18.51
CA GLU A 3 -13.14 -1.58 17.44
C GLU A 3 -12.77 -3.06 17.23
N LEU A 4 -12.88 -3.88 18.28
CA LEU A 4 -12.65 -5.33 18.23
C LEU A 4 -13.59 -6.08 17.29
N ARG A 5 -14.73 -5.46 16.91
CA ARG A 5 -15.72 -6.07 16.00
C ARG A 5 -15.70 -5.50 14.59
N SER A 6 -14.83 -4.53 14.32
CA SER A 6 -14.71 -3.94 13.00
C SER A 6 -14.05 -4.92 12.03
N SER A 7 -14.68 -5.19 10.89
CA SER A 7 -14.13 -6.07 9.85
C SER A 7 -12.81 -5.58 9.28
N SER A 8 -12.54 -4.26 9.31
CA SER A 8 -11.25 -3.70 8.90
C SER A 8 -10.13 -4.04 9.87
N PHE A 9 -10.43 -4.10 11.17
CA PHE A 9 -9.46 -4.45 12.21
C PHE A 9 -9.02 -5.91 12.09
N TRP A 10 -9.97 -6.83 11.93
CA TRP A 10 -9.67 -8.25 11.73
C TRP A 10 -8.94 -8.54 10.41
N ARG A 11 -9.29 -7.84 9.33
CA ARG A 11 -8.57 -7.97 8.05
C ARG A 11 -7.15 -7.44 8.13
N ALA A 12 -6.91 -6.36 8.87
CA ALA A 12 -5.57 -5.83 9.10
C ALA A 12 -4.72 -6.80 9.92
N ILE A 13 -5.27 -7.38 10.98
CA ILE A 13 -4.58 -8.39 11.80
C ILE A 13 -4.23 -9.63 10.96
N LEU A 14 -5.19 -10.16 10.19
CA LEU A 14 -4.93 -11.30 9.32
C LEU A 14 -3.90 -10.98 8.25
N ALA A 15 -3.95 -9.79 7.65
CA ALA A 15 -2.97 -9.36 6.66
C ALA A 15 -1.56 -9.20 7.26
N GLU A 16 -1.45 -8.63 8.46
CA GLU A 16 -0.17 -8.45 9.15
C GLU A 16 0.41 -9.80 9.60
N PHE A 17 -0.44 -10.69 10.12
CA PHE A 17 -0.05 -12.04 10.51
C PHE A 17 0.39 -12.87 9.30
N LEU A 18 -0.38 -12.84 8.21
CA LEU A 18 -0.06 -13.60 7.00
C LEU A 18 1.19 -13.05 6.30
N GLY A 19 1.35 -11.72 6.27
CA GLY A 19 2.54 -11.08 5.72
C GLY A 19 3.81 -11.46 6.49
N SER A 20 3.76 -11.41 7.83
CA SER A 20 4.88 -11.81 8.68
C SER A 20 5.16 -13.33 8.61
N LEU A 21 4.12 -14.16 8.49
CA LEU A 21 4.25 -15.60 8.26
C LEU A 21 4.98 -15.91 6.95
N LEU A 22 4.55 -15.31 5.84
CA LEU A 22 5.15 -15.54 4.52
C LEU A 22 6.59 -15.02 4.45
N TYR A 23 6.85 -13.87 5.10
CA TYR A 23 8.20 -13.31 5.23
C TYR A 23 9.14 -14.24 5.99
N ALA A 24 8.69 -14.75 7.15
CA ALA A 24 9.45 -15.70 7.94
C ALA A 24 9.65 -17.03 7.19
N LEU A 25 8.64 -17.52 6.47
CA LEU A 25 8.74 -18.74 5.67
C LEU A 25 9.81 -18.62 4.58
N MET A 26 9.79 -17.53 3.81
CA MET A 26 10.77 -17.29 2.74
C MET A 26 12.18 -17.08 3.29
N GLY A 27 12.30 -16.36 4.40
CA GLY A 27 13.58 -16.10 5.04
C GLY A 27 14.22 -17.32 5.71
N LEU A 28 13.42 -18.11 6.43
CA LEU A 28 13.87 -19.39 7.01
C LEU A 28 14.16 -20.42 5.91
N GLY A 29 13.34 -20.46 4.86
CA GLY A 29 13.57 -21.27 3.67
C GLY A 29 14.90 -20.94 2.98
N ALA A 30 15.25 -19.66 2.88
CA ALA A 30 16.55 -19.21 2.36
C ALA A 30 17.73 -19.55 3.28
N SER A 31 17.47 -19.75 4.57
CA SER A 31 18.49 -20.12 5.57
C SER A 31 18.74 -21.63 5.64
N LEU A 32 17.91 -22.44 4.97
CA LEU A 32 18.14 -23.87 4.84
C LEU A 32 19.41 -24.12 4.01
N ARG A 33 20.16 -25.14 4.40
CA ARG A 33 21.40 -25.52 3.71
C ARG A 33 21.05 -26.29 2.44
N TRP A 34 20.79 -25.55 1.36
CA TRP A 34 20.50 -26.12 0.04
C TRP A 34 21.73 -26.77 -0.63
N VAL A 35 22.94 -26.37 -0.22
CA VAL A 35 24.21 -26.86 -0.78
C VAL A 35 25.18 -27.23 0.35
N PRO A 36 25.92 -28.35 0.24
CA PRO A 36 27.01 -28.66 1.15
C PRO A 36 28.14 -27.62 1.03
N GLY A 37 28.37 -26.84 2.08
CA GLY A 37 29.42 -25.80 2.14
C GLY A 37 29.31 -24.95 3.41
N PRO A 38 30.23 -23.97 3.60
CA PRO A 38 30.11 -22.99 4.68
C PRO A 38 28.80 -22.21 4.55
N PRO A 39 28.16 -21.83 5.68
CA PRO A 39 26.86 -21.16 5.65
C PRO A 39 26.91 -19.84 4.87
N SER A 40 26.07 -19.70 3.84
CA SER A 40 25.98 -18.52 2.98
C SER A 40 25.11 -17.44 3.61
N VAL A 41 25.61 -16.82 4.70
CA VAL A 41 24.93 -15.73 5.43
C VAL A 41 24.51 -14.59 4.50
N LEU A 42 25.34 -14.26 3.50
CA LEU A 42 25.04 -13.24 2.49
C LEU A 42 23.82 -13.61 1.63
N GLY A 43 23.69 -14.89 1.23
CA GLY A 43 22.58 -15.35 0.41
C GLY A 43 21.25 -15.31 1.16
N ALA A 44 21.26 -15.73 2.43
CA ALA A 44 20.10 -15.61 3.30
C ALA A 44 19.72 -14.14 3.54
N ALA A 45 20.70 -13.26 3.82
CA ALA A 45 20.46 -11.83 4.02
C ALA A 45 19.89 -11.14 2.77
N LEU A 46 20.39 -11.47 1.57
CA LEU A 46 19.88 -10.95 0.31
C LEU A 46 18.44 -11.44 0.04
N ALA A 47 18.14 -12.71 0.31
CA ALA A 47 16.80 -13.26 0.16
C ALA A 47 15.79 -12.58 1.11
N PHE A 48 16.15 -12.39 2.39
CA PHE A 48 15.35 -11.64 3.37
C PHE A 48 15.14 -10.18 2.93
N GLY A 49 16.19 -9.52 2.42
CA GLY A 49 16.12 -8.14 1.93
C GLY A 49 15.18 -8.01 0.72
N LEU A 50 15.30 -8.89 -0.27
CA LEU A 50 14.44 -8.89 -1.47
C LEU A 50 12.99 -9.24 -1.17
N ALA A 51 12.74 -10.20 -0.26
CA ALA A 51 11.40 -10.54 0.18
C ALA A 51 10.72 -9.35 0.88
N GLN A 52 11.45 -8.60 1.71
CA GLN A 52 10.90 -7.40 2.36
C GLN A 52 10.67 -6.26 1.36
N ALA A 53 11.59 -6.07 0.42
CA ALA A 53 11.49 -5.02 -0.59
C ALA A 53 10.25 -5.20 -1.49
N THR A 54 9.96 -6.44 -1.91
CA THR A 54 8.78 -6.74 -2.75
C THR A 54 7.48 -6.53 -2.00
N LEU A 55 7.41 -6.92 -0.73
CA LEU A 55 6.23 -6.71 0.12
C LEU A 55 5.94 -5.23 0.35
N SER A 56 6.99 -4.44 0.61
CA SER A 56 6.91 -2.99 0.81
C SER A 56 6.45 -2.27 -0.46
N LEU A 57 7.02 -2.65 -1.62
CA LEU A 57 6.64 -2.09 -2.91
C LEU A 57 5.15 -2.35 -3.21
N LEU A 58 4.69 -3.59 -3.02
CA LEU A 58 3.30 -3.97 -3.26
C LEU A 58 2.33 -3.19 -2.35
N ARG A 59 2.67 -3.05 -1.06
CA ARG A 59 1.90 -2.22 -0.12
C ARG A 59 1.83 -0.77 -0.56
N ALA A 60 2.97 -0.16 -0.90
CA ALA A 60 3.04 1.23 -1.33
C ALA A 60 2.19 1.49 -2.58
N LEU A 61 2.30 0.60 -3.58
CA LEU A 61 1.51 0.67 -4.82
C LEU A 61 0.01 0.51 -4.53
N GLY A 62 -0.36 -0.44 -3.67
CA GLY A 62 -1.75 -0.63 -3.22
C GLY A 62 -2.32 0.61 -2.53
N TYR A 63 -1.57 1.23 -1.61
CA TYR A 63 -2.00 2.45 -0.94
C TYR A 63 -2.15 3.61 -1.92
N LEU A 64 -1.20 3.80 -2.84
CA LEU A 64 -1.28 4.84 -3.85
C LEU A 64 -2.56 4.72 -4.69
N LEU A 65 -2.83 3.52 -5.21
CA LEU A 65 -4.03 3.27 -6.00
C LEU A 65 -5.31 3.50 -5.20
N ALA A 66 -5.35 3.03 -3.94
CA ALA A 66 -6.48 3.28 -3.06
C ALA A 66 -6.69 4.78 -2.80
N GLN A 67 -5.61 5.54 -2.60
CA GLN A 67 -5.68 6.98 -2.36
C GLN A 67 -6.19 7.74 -3.59
N LEU A 68 -5.72 7.38 -4.78
CA LEU A 68 -6.16 7.97 -6.05
C LEU A 68 -7.63 7.67 -6.34
N LEU A 69 -8.05 6.41 -6.18
CA LEU A 69 -9.45 6.01 -6.35
C LEU A 69 -10.37 6.68 -5.33
N GLY A 70 -9.95 6.79 -4.06
CA GLY A 70 -10.68 7.51 -3.03
C GLY A 70 -10.83 9.00 -3.34
N ALA A 71 -9.76 9.64 -3.84
CA ALA A 71 -9.80 11.03 -4.27
C ALA A 71 -10.75 11.26 -5.45
N LEU A 72 -10.70 10.38 -6.47
CA LEU A 72 -11.61 10.44 -7.63
C LEU A 72 -13.06 10.23 -7.23
N ALA A 73 -13.33 9.25 -6.36
CA ALA A 73 -14.67 8.99 -5.85
C ALA A 73 -15.19 10.19 -5.04
N GLY A 74 -14.37 10.76 -4.15
CA GLY A 74 -14.72 11.97 -3.38
C GLY A 74 -15.02 13.17 -4.27
N ALA A 75 -14.19 13.43 -5.28
CA ALA A 75 -14.41 14.50 -6.27
C ALA A 75 -15.70 14.28 -7.07
N GLY A 76 -15.98 13.04 -7.49
CA GLY A 76 -17.21 12.68 -8.20
C GLY A 76 -18.47 12.88 -7.35
N VAL A 77 -18.44 12.49 -6.07
CA VAL A 77 -19.53 12.74 -5.12
C VAL A 77 -19.76 14.24 -4.95
N LEU A 78 -18.69 15.02 -4.75
CA LEU A 78 -18.80 16.47 -4.64
C LEU A 78 -19.40 17.09 -5.92
N TYR A 79 -18.97 16.65 -7.09
CA TYR A 79 -19.53 17.10 -8.37
C TYR A 79 -21.04 16.81 -8.49
N GLY A 80 -21.45 15.61 -8.09
CA GLY A 80 -22.86 15.19 -8.09
C GLY A 80 -23.72 16.03 -7.14
N LEU A 81 -23.22 16.35 -5.96
CA LEU A 81 -23.93 17.12 -4.92
C LEU A 81 -23.91 18.63 -5.15
N THR A 82 -22.92 19.15 -5.88
CA THR A 82 -22.78 20.60 -6.09
C THR A 82 -23.79 21.07 -7.15
N PRO A 83 -24.70 22.02 -6.83
CA PRO A 83 -25.65 22.56 -7.80
C PRO A 83 -24.94 23.39 -8.88
N ALA A 84 -25.48 23.36 -10.11
CA ALA A 84 -24.84 23.93 -11.31
C ALA A 84 -24.29 25.38 -11.17
N PRO A 85 -24.90 26.30 -10.40
CA PRO A 85 -24.40 27.67 -10.25
C PRO A 85 -23.06 27.79 -9.49
N VAL A 86 -22.72 26.84 -8.63
CA VAL A 86 -21.53 26.90 -7.73
C VAL A 86 -20.46 25.87 -8.06
N ARG A 87 -20.63 25.09 -9.14
CA ARG A 87 -19.66 24.06 -9.56
C ARG A 87 -18.26 24.64 -9.86
N GLY A 88 -18.17 25.85 -10.43
CA GLY A 88 -16.89 26.54 -10.63
C GLY A 88 -15.80 25.63 -11.21
N THR A 89 -14.56 25.75 -10.72
CA THR A 89 -13.45 24.83 -11.04
C THR A 89 -13.25 23.73 -10.01
N LEU A 90 -14.19 23.54 -9.06
CA LEU A 90 -14.10 22.57 -7.95
C LEU A 90 -12.73 22.56 -7.21
N GLY A 91 -12.09 23.73 -7.10
CA GLY A 91 -10.79 23.87 -6.43
C GLY A 91 -9.56 23.54 -7.29
N LEU A 92 -9.72 23.31 -8.60
CA LEU A 92 -8.58 23.26 -9.52
C LEU A 92 -7.90 24.64 -9.55
N THR A 93 -6.60 24.67 -9.25
CA THR A 93 -5.77 25.85 -9.42
C THR A 93 -5.56 26.11 -10.91
N ALA A 94 -6.29 27.08 -11.46
CA ALA A 94 -6.03 27.60 -12.78
C ALA A 94 -4.81 28.52 -12.74
N VAL A 95 -3.77 28.22 -13.53
CA VAL A 95 -2.70 29.18 -13.82
C VAL A 95 -3.32 30.30 -14.65
N ARG A 96 -3.55 31.46 -14.00
CA ARG A 96 -3.90 32.70 -14.68
C ARG A 96 -2.68 33.17 -15.46
N TRP A 97 -2.57 32.75 -16.73
CA TRP A 97 -1.60 33.35 -17.63
C TRP A 97 -2.08 34.76 -17.96
N GLY A 98 -1.49 35.75 -17.27
CA GLY A 98 -1.81 37.16 -17.47
C GLY A 98 -1.40 37.60 -18.88
N ARG A 99 -2.36 38.09 -19.66
CA ARG A 99 -2.09 39.08 -20.69
C ARG A 99 -2.46 40.45 -20.11
N GLY A 100 -1.48 41.35 -20.10
CA GLY A 100 -1.67 42.77 -19.81
C GLY A 100 -2.44 43.48 -20.92
#